data_AF-A0A951AFQ2-F1
#
_entry.id   AF-A0A951AFQ2-F1
#
_cell.length_a   1.000
_cell.length_b   1.000
_cell.length_c   1.000
_cell.angle_alpha   90.00
_cell.angle_beta   90.00
_cell.angle_gamma   90.00
#
_symmetry.space_group_name_H-M   'P 1'
#
loop_
_entity.id
_entity.type
_entity.pdbx_description
1 polymer ?
#
loop_
_entity_poly.entity_id
_entity_poly.type
_entity_poly.pdbx_seq_one_letter_code
_entity_poly.pdbx_strand_id
1 'polypeptide(L)'
;DTFLLAQFYDVGLRTLTGFERTDVARHFGLCDSEEISGLAGRELERAYLKNDDRFRKRAICGVRETKAMSDLLSPSYFIQAQIFPYNYQDVIVRGNATRINGLFLREYFRRRHSIPELPIPQTFEGGYTDIFFTGVASNVWHCDVASLYPSIMLQFDCFPVSDRLQIFRHLLTDLRKFRLEAKAKMRAAKEPADQRHLEAFQNTFKILINSFYGYLGFAQGHFADFDAAARVTQIGRDLLKKMINWLNKHGAKVIEVDTDGIYFVPPDKIDIDELHKGLAKELPKGIYIEFDEQFEAMFSYKAKNYALLATGGDLIIKGGALKSRGLEKFQRVFLEEVIKLIMKGKPEAIVDLRSEFEKKIRSREWKINMLMKTDTLQDSLEKYRAKIAGSVRNRAAAYELALASGRPYKPGDQISYYIKSTPKKVPAYEAARLASEFDPQNRDENVDYYVAKLDELVKKFGGITATASAPKQEILAL
;
A
#
# COMPACT_ATOMS: atom_id res chain seq x y z
N ASP A 1 17.41 12.03 2.89
CA ASP A 1 15.97 12.02 3.22
C ASP A 1 15.05 11.53 2.11
N THR A 2 15.26 11.89 0.84
CA THR A 2 14.38 11.48 -0.29
C THR A 2 14.12 9.97 -0.36
N PHE A 3 15.11 9.13 -0.03
CA PHE A 3 14.93 7.68 0.09
C PHE A 3 13.87 7.30 1.15
N LEU A 4 13.98 7.82 2.37
CA LEU A 4 13.01 7.57 3.44
C LEU A 4 11.62 8.11 3.07
N LEU A 5 11.56 9.28 2.43
CA LEU A 5 10.32 9.87 1.96
C LEU A 5 9.64 9.01 0.88
N ALA A 6 10.42 8.43 -0.04
CA ALA A 6 9.90 7.49 -1.04
C ALA A 6 9.39 6.19 -0.39
N GLN A 7 10.06 5.70 0.65
CA GLN A 7 9.57 4.58 1.44
C GLN A 7 8.23 4.90 2.11
N PHE A 8 8.11 6.06 2.76
CA PHE A 8 6.85 6.45 3.40
C PHE A 8 5.71 6.66 2.40
N TYR A 9 6.00 7.22 1.22
CA TYR A 9 5.04 7.29 0.12
C TYR A 9 4.53 5.89 -0.26
N ASP A 10 5.43 4.90 -0.41
CA ASP A 10 5.05 3.55 -0.81
C ASP A 10 4.36 2.73 0.29
N VAL A 11 4.58 3.05 1.58
CA VAL A 11 3.86 2.38 2.67
C VAL A 11 2.35 2.53 2.51
N GLY A 12 1.89 3.72 2.12
CA GLY A 12 0.47 4.00 1.91
C GLY A 12 -0.08 3.45 0.59
N LEU A 13 0.67 3.61 -0.51
CA LEU A 13 0.15 3.36 -1.86
C LEU A 13 0.57 2.00 -2.45
N ARG A 14 1.72 1.45 -2.03
CA ARG A 14 2.30 0.19 -2.54
C ARG A 14 2.34 0.12 -4.06
N THR A 15 2.77 1.23 -4.68
CA THR A 15 2.82 1.44 -6.13
C THR A 15 4.25 1.46 -6.67
N LEU A 16 5.26 1.74 -5.85
CA LEU A 16 6.65 1.79 -6.29
C LEU A 16 7.14 0.38 -6.66
N THR A 17 7.83 0.27 -7.78
CA THR A 17 8.47 -0.97 -8.23
C THR A 17 9.77 -1.28 -7.50
N GLY A 18 10.38 -0.27 -6.88
CA GLY A 18 11.64 -0.30 -6.15
C GLY A 18 11.92 1.06 -5.50
N PHE A 19 12.96 1.11 -4.66
CA PHE A 19 13.39 2.35 -3.98
C PHE A 19 14.68 2.94 -4.55
N GLU A 20 15.20 2.36 -5.63
CA GLU A 20 16.28 2.95 -6.39
C GLU A 20 15.83 4.27 -7.00
N ARG A 21 16.77 5.22 -7.10
CA ARG A 21 16.48 6.58 -7.61
C ARG A 21 15.74 6.55 -8.94
N THR A 22 16.13 5.66 -9.85
CA THR A 22 15.55 5.51 -11.18
C THR A 22 14.11 4.97 -11.15
N ASP A 23 13.80 4.09 -10.20
CA ASP A 23 12.45 3.52 -10.06
C ASP A 23 11.49 4.56 -9.52
N VAL A 24 11.91 5.32 -8.51
CA VAL A 24 11.12 6.41 -7.92
C VAL A 24 10.94 7.54 -8.94
N ALA A 25 12.00 7.95 -9.64
CA ALA A 25 11.91 8.99 -10.66
C ALA A 25 10.98 8.60 -11.81
N ARG A 26 11.06 7.35 -12.30
CA ARG A 26 10.16 6.82 -13.34
C ARG A 26 8.71 6.81 -12.86
N HIS A 27 8.45 6.35 -11.63
CA HIS A 27 7.10 6.29 -11.05
C HIS A 27 6.41 7.67 -11.05
N PHE A 28 7.16 8.72 -10.73
CA PHE A 28 6.63 10.09 -10.71
C PHE A 28 6.75 10.85 -12.03
N GLY A 29 7.24 10.20 -13.11
CA GLY A 29 7.45 10.87 -14.39
C GLY A 29 8.49 11.99 -14.34
N LEU A 30 9.47 11.91 -13.42
CA LEU A 30 10.51 12.93 -13.21
C LEU A 30 11.77 12.67 -14.06
N CYS A 31 11.69 11.71 -14.97
CA CYS A 31 12.82 11.22 -15.76
C CYS A 31 12.76 11.81 -17.18
N ASP A 32 13.71 12.69 -17.50
CA ASP A 32 13.84 13.27 -18.85
C ASP A 32 14.26 12.24 -19.92
N SER A 33 15.04 11.22 -19.52
CA SER A 33 15.55 10.17 -20.41
C SER A 33 15.81 8.88 -19.64
N GLU A 34 15.02 7.84 -19.91
CA GLU A 34 15.18 6.54 -19.24
C GLU A 34 16.53 5.88 -19.53
N GLU A 35 17.05 6.04 -20.75
CA GLU A 35 18.36 5.52 -21.13
C GLU A 35 19.47 6.14 -20.28
N ILE A 36 19.48 7.46 -20.16
CA ILE A 36 20.47 8.16 -19.34
C ILE A 36 20.25 7.80 -17.88
N SER A 37 19.03 7.96 -17.34
CA SER A 37 18.73 7.70 -15.94
C SER A 37 19.10 6.27 -15.50
N GLY A 38 18.80 5.29 -16.36
CA GLY A 38 19.10 3.88 -16.13
C GLY A 38 20.57 3.49 -16.23
N LEU A 39 21.46 4.37 -16.71
CA LEU A 39 22.88 4.06 -16.87
C LEU A 39 23.54 3.71 -15.53
N ALA A 40 23.93 2.44 -15.36
CA ALA A 40 24.48 1.90 -14.12
C ALA A 40 25.50 0.77 -14.39
N GLY A 41 26.18 0.32 -13.33
CA GLY A 41 27.09 -0.83 -13.39
C GLY A 41 28.18 -0.70 -14.47
N ARG A 42 28.40 -1.79 -15.23
CA ARG A 42 29.46 -1.87 -16.27
C ARG A 42 29.25 -0.87 -17.40
N GLU A 43 28.02 -0.49 -17.71
CA GLU A 43 27.75 0.48 -18.77
C GLU A 43 28.17 1.90 -18.34
N LEU A 44 27.90 2.25 -17.08
CA LEU A 44 28.35 3.50 -16.49
C LEU A 44 29.88 3.54 -16.38
N GLU A 45 30.50 2.44 -15.96
CA GLU A 45 31.95 2.30 -15.92
C GLU A 45 32.58 2.46 -17.32
N ARG A 46 32.02 1.81 -18.34
CA ARG A 46 32.47 1.98 -19.72
C ARG A 46 32.31 3.43 -20.20
N ALA A 47 31.20 4.08 -19.88
CA ALA A 47 30.98 5.48 -20.22
C ALA A 47 32.02 6.39 -19.56
N TYR A 48 32.36 6.13 -18.29
CA TYR A 48 33.42 6.84 -17.58
C TYR A 48 34.80 6.63 -18.23
N LEU A 49 35.20 5.37 -18.44
CA LEU A 49 36.52 5.02 -18.99
C LEU A 49 36.71 5.52 -20.43
N LYS A 50 35.63 5.58 -21.22
CA LYS A 50 35.66 6.10 -22.60
C LYS A 50 35.47 7.62 -22.69
N ASN A 51 35.37 8.32 -21.56
CA ASN A 51 35.08 9.76 -21.51
C ASN A 51 33.81 10.13 -22.32
N ASP A 52 32.80 9.28 -22.26
CA ASP A 52 31.52 9.44 -22.95
C ASP A 52 30.67 10.50 -22.23
N ASP A 53 30.12 11.46 -22.99
CA ASP A 53 29.26 12.51 -22.44
C ASP A 53 28.02 11.96 -21.69
N ARG A 54 27.60 10.73 -21.99
CA ARG A 54 26.54 10.04 -21.23
C ARG A 54 26.85 9.93 -19.74
N PHE A 55 28.12 9.80 -19.35
CA PHE A 55 28.51 9.78 -17.93
C PHE A 55 28.18 11.11 -17.24
N ARG A 56 28.54 12.24 -17.86
CA ARG A 56 28.25 13.58 -17.34
C ARG A 56 26.74 13.88 -17.32
N LYS A 57 26.05 13.52 -18.40
CA LYS A 57 24.58 13.64 -18.50
C LYS A 57 23.89 12.82 -17.40
N ARG A 58 24.38 11.61 -17.10
CA ARG A 58 23.88 10.77 -16.01
C ARG A 58 24.06 11.43 -14.64
N ALA A 59 25.21 12.04 -14.37
CA ALA A 59 25.43 12.73 -13.09
C ALA A 59 24.43 13.88 -12.90
N ILE A 60 24.25 14.74 -13.90
CA ILE A 60 23.31 15.87 -13.85
C ILE A 60 21.86 15.38 -13.77
N CYS A 61 21.49 14.36 -14.55
CA CYS A 61 20.18 13.71 -14.48
C CYS A 61 19.87 13.27 -13.05
N GLY A 62 20.83 12.64 -12.36
CA GLY A 62 20.65 12.23 -10.98
C GLY A 62 20.40 13.34 -9.98
N VAL A 63 21.08 14.49 -10.15
CA VAL A 63 20.87 15.67 -9.33
C VAL A 63 19.47 16.25 -9.57
N ARG A 64 19.04 16.36 -10.83
CA ARG A 64 17.71 16.87 -11.21
C ARG A 64 16.58 15.98 -10.67
N GLU A 65 16.69 14.67 -10.85
CA GLU A 65 15.72 13.71 -10.32
C GLU A 65 15.64 13.80 -8.80
N THR A 66 16.78 13.87 -8.10
CA THR A 66 16.83 14.00 -6.64
C THR A 66 16.18 15.29 -6.17
N LYS A 67 16.45 16.41 -6.84
CA LYS A 67 15.80 17.69 -6.54
C LYS A 67 14.29 17.59 -6.75
N ALA A 68 13.84 17.09 -7.90
CA ALA A 68 12.42 16.98 -8.22
C ALA A 68 11.68 16.07 -7.23
N MET A 69 12.27 14.94 -6.84
CA MET A 69 11.72 14.08 -5.79
C MET A 69 11.64 14.78 -4.42
N SER A 70 12.66 15.58 -4.08
CA SER A 70 12.64 16.39 -2.86
C SER A 70 11.54 17.44 -2.91
N ASP A 71 11.43 18.19 -4.02
CA ASP A 71 10.39 19.21 -4.20
C ASP A 71 8.98 18.61 -4.10
N LEU A 72 8.81 17.34 -4.50
CA LEU A 72 7.54 16.62 -4.42
C LEU A 72 7.23 16.11 -3.01
N LEU A 73 8.19 15.44 -2.35
CA LEU A 73 7.92 14.66 -1.14
C LEU A 73 8.25 15.39 0.17
N SER A 74 9.19 16.33 0.15
CA SER A 74 9.66 17.08 1.31
C SER A 74 8.63 18.04 1.92
N PRO A 75 7.83 18.80 1.13
CA PRO A 75 7.01 19.88 1.68
C PRO A 75 6.08 19.45 2.83
N SER A 76 5.43 18.29 2.70
CA SER A 76 4.55 17.71 3.72
C SER A 76 5.27 17.52 5.07
N TYR A 77 6.53 17.11 5.07
CA TYR A 77 7.31 16.88 6.28
C TYR A 77 7.89 18.18 6.83
N PHE A 78 8.20 19.14 5.96
CA PHE A 78 8.62 20.46 6.38
C PHE A 78 7.50 21.18 7.16
N ILE A 79 6.26 21.10 6.67
CA ILE A 79 5.07 21.59 7.39
C ILE A 79 4.95 20.89 8.76
N GLN A 80 5.13 19.58 8.81
CA GLN A 80 5.05 18.83 10.07
C GLN A 80 6.12 19.27 11.08
N ALA A 81 7.32 19.62 10.64
CA ALA A 81 8.39 20.17 11.50
C ALA A 81 8.05 21.55 12.09
N GLN A 82 7.10 22.28 11.52
CA GLN A 82 6.58 23.52 12.12
C GLN A 82 5.50 23.26 13.17
N ILE A 83 4.82 22.11 13.08
CA ILE A 83 3.72 21.73 13.99
C ILE A 83 4.28 21.03 15.23
N PHE A 84 5.10 20.00 15.01
CA PHE A 84 5.62 19.13 16.04
C PHE A 84 6.91 19.67 16.67
N PRO A 85 7.19 19.34 17.95
CA PRO A 85 8.42 19.76 18.62
C PRO A 85 9.64 18.90 18.22
N TYR A 86 9.87 18.76 16.92
CA TYR A 86 10.97 17.98 16.37
C TYR A 86 11.59 18.73 15.20
N ASN A 87 12.90 18.56 15.02
CA ASN A 87 13.55 19.04 13.80
C ASN A 87 13.08 18.24 12.58
N TYR A 88 13.42 18.72 11.38
CA TYR A 88 13.00 18.11 10.12
C TYR A 88 13.39 16.62 10.00
N GLN A 89 14.59 16.24 10.41
CA GLN A 89 15.07 14.86 10.33
C GLN A 89 14.29 13.94 11.27
N ASP A 90 14.07 14.37 12.51
CA ASP A 90 13.29 13.62 13.50
C ASP A 90 11.82 13.47 13.07
N VAL A 91 11.21 14.50 12.50
CA VAL A 91 9.82 14.41 12.00
C VAL A 91 9.66 13.33 10.93
N ILE A 92 10.68 13.07 10.13
CA ILE A 92 10.66 12.04 9.09
C ILE A 92 10.73 10.64 9.71
N VAL A 93 11.61 10.41 10.69
CA VAL A 93 11.87 9.06 11.21
C VAL A 93 10.96 8.64 12.37
N ARG A 94 10.20 9.56 12.95
CA ARG A 94 9.30 9.29 14.08
C ARG A 94 7.89 8.92 13.60
N GLY A 95 7.33 7.86 14.19
CA GLY A 95 5.94 7.46 13.95
C GLY A 95 4.93 8.53 14.38
N ASN A 96 3.75 8.54 13.75
CA ASN A 96 2.71 9.56 14.00
C ASN A 96 2.29 9.64 15.47
N ALA A 97 2.11 8.49 16.14
CA ALA A 97 1.72 8.44 17.54
C ALA A 97 2.78 9.07 18.47
N THR A 98 4.08 8.83 18.21
CA THR A 98 5.17 9.50 18.93
C THR A 98 5.13 11.01 18.71
N ARG A 99 4.84 11.45 17.48
CA ARG A 99 4.77 12.88 17.16
C ARG A 99 3.59 13.57 17.84
N ILE A 100 2.43 12.92 17.87
CA ILE A 100 1.26 13.35 18.64
C ILE A 100 1.64 13.47 20.11
N ASN A 101 2.25 12.43 20.72
CA ASN A 101 2.70 12.47 22.11
C ASN A 101 3.55 13.70 22.44
N GLY A 102 4.49 14.06 21.54
CA GLY A 102 5.33 15.24 21.68
C GLY A 102 4.54 16.55 21.85
N LEU A 103 3.39 16.70 21.17
CA LEU A 103 2.52 17.87 21.33
C LEU A 103 1.92 17.96 22.73
N PHE A 104 1.47 16.83 23.28
CA PHE A 104 0.94 16.79 24.64
C PHE A 104 2.03 17.13 25.64
N LEU A 105 3.19 16.48 25.54
CA LEU A 105 4.32 16.74 26.44
C LEU A 105 4.72 18.22 26.41
N ARG A 106 4.87 18.81 25.21
CA ARG A 106 5.20 20.23 25.04
C ARG A 106 4.22 21.13 25.79
N GLU A 107 2.93 20.92 25.61
CA GLU A 107 1.90 21.78 26.18
C GLU A 107 1.72 21.55 27.69
N TYR A 108 1.81 20.31 28.17
CA TYR A 108 1.82 19.99 29.60
C TYR A 108 3.01 20.63 30.32
N PHE A 109 4.21 20.53 29.74
CA PHE A 109 5.39 21.23 30.26
C PHE A 109 5.21 22.75 30.24
N ARG A 110 4.68 23.31 29.14
CA ARG A 110 4.42 24.76 29.01
C ARG A 110 3.47 25.25 30.10
N ARG A 111 2.46 24.46 30.46
CA ARG A 111 1.50 24.77 31.54
C ARG A 111 1.98 24.36 32.93
N ARG A 112 3.19 23.81 33.06
CA ARG A 112 3.76 23.29 34.31
C ARG A 112 2.85 22.26 34.99
N HIS A 113 2.18 21.43 34.19
CA HIS A 113 1.30 20.36 34.66
C HIS A 113 2.05 19.03 34.69
N SER A 114 1.70 18.16 35.64
CA SER A 114 2.25 16.79 35.71
C SER A 114 1.86 15.95 34.48
N ILE A 115 2.76 15.07 34.07
CA ILE A 115 2.57 14.11 32.98
C ILE A 115 2.12 12.77 33.60
N PRO A 116 1.09 12.10 33.06
CA PRO A 116 0.69 10.78 33.53
C PRO A 116 1.77 9.72 33.29
N GLU A 117 1.74 8.66 34.09
CA GLU A 117 2.52 7.46 33.82
C GLU A 117 2.05 6.77 32.54
N LEU A 118 2.91 5.93 31.97
CA LEU A 118 2.54 5.16 30.78
C LEU A 118 1.39 4.20 31.11
N PRO A 119 0.40 4.06 30.22
CA PRO A 119 -0.71 3.15 30.45
C PRO A 119 -0.25 1.69 30.34
N ILE A 120 -0.96 0.81 31.04
CA ILE A 120 -0.78 -0.63 30.90
C ILE A 120 -1.34 -1.05 29.53
N PRO A 121 -0.56 -1.71 28.65
CA PRO A 121 -1.04 -2.15 27.36
C PRO A 121 -2.19 -3.16 27.49
N GLN A 122 -3.24 -2.98 26.70
CA GLN A 122 -4.39 -3.88 26.67
C GLN A 122 -4.72 -4.29 25.23
N THR A 123 -5.30 -5.48 25.06
CA THR A 123 -5.83 -5.91 23.77
C THR A 123 -7.28 -5.46 23.63
N PHE A 124 -7.64 -4.92 22.48
CA PHE A 124 -9.00 -4.53 22.15
C PHE A 124 -9.33 -4.94 20.71
N GLU A 125 -10.62 -5.08 20.42
CA GLU A 125 -11.09 -5.43 19.08
C GLU A 125 -10.94 -4.25 18.11
N GLY A 126 -10.40 -4.52 16.93
CA GLY A 126 -10.14 -3.52 15.88
C GLY A 126 -11.40 -3.09 15.11
N GLY A 127 -11.18 -2.45 13.95
CA GLY A 127 -12.26 -2.06 13.04
C GLY A 127 -13.02 -3.25 12.46
N TYR A 128 -14.22 -2.99 11.93
CA TYR A 128 -15.02 -4.05 11.31
C TYR A 128 -14.45 -4.42 9.95
N THR A 129 -14.30 -5.70 9.68
CA THR A 129 -13.98 -6.19 8.33
C THR A 129 -14.72 -7.49 8.15
N ASP A 130 -15.48 -7.59 7.06
CA ASP A 130 -16.31 -8.75 6.78
C ASP A 130 -16.57 -8.88 5.29
N ILE A 131 -16.84 -10.09 4.84
CA ILE A 131 -17.16 -10.41 3.46
C ILE A 131 -18.55 -11.05 3.42
N PHE A 132 -19.40 -10.54 2.53
CA PHE A 132 -20.79 -11.00 2.38
C PHE A 132 -21.03 -11.63 1.01
N PHE A 133 -20.11 -11.44 0.07
CA PHE A 133 -20.18 -12.01 -1.26
C PHE A 133 -18.78 -12.37 -1.75
N THR A 134 -18.62 -13.60 -2.24
CA THR A 134 -17.39 -14.04 -2.91
C THR A 134 -17.68 -14.32 -4.38
N GLY A 135 -16.85 -13.78 -5.28
CA GLY A 135 -17.00 -13.88 -6.73
C GLY A 135 -16.90 -12.52 -7.42
N VAL A 136 -17.50 -12.41 -8.61
CA VAL A 136 -17.55 -11.15 -9.38
C VAL A 136 -18.92 -10.49 -9.19
N ALA A 137 -18.91 -9.25 -8.72
CA ALA A 137 -20.07 -8.37 -8.69
C ALA A 137 -19.88 -7.26 -9.73
N SER A 138 -20.93 -6.90 -10.47
CA SER A 138 -20.93 -5.79 -11.42
C SER A 138 -21.63 -4.57 -10.83
N ASN A 139 -21.31 -3.38 -11.37
CA ASN A 139 -21.84 -2.08 -10.92
C ASN A 139 -21.67 -1.88 -9.40
N VAL A 140 -20.43 -1.88 -8.95
CA VAL A 140 -20.11 -1.81 -7.52
C VAL A 140 -19.87 -0.37 -7.11
N TRP A 141 -20.54 0.04 -6.05
CA TRP A 141 -20.40 1.36 -5.43
C TRP A 141 -19.66 1.24 -4.11
N HIS A 142 -18.88 2.26 -3.80
CA HIS A 142 -18.22 2.42 -2.52
C HIS A 142 -18.90 3.51 -1.69
N CYS A 143 -19.21 3.19 -0.44
CA CYS A 143 -19.66 4.14 0.57
C CYS A 143 -18.56 4.30 1.63
N ASP A 144 -17.90 5.45 1.66
CA ASP A 144 -16.92 5.81 2.69
C ASP A 144 -17.59 6.57 3.83
N VAL A 145 -17.23 6.25 5.08
CA VAL A 145 -17.56 7.10 6.23
C VAL A 145 -16.43 8.10 6.47
N ALA A 146 -16.68 9.37 6.12
CA ALA A 146 -15.67 10.42 6.10
C ALA A 146 -14.97 10.59 7.46
N SER A 147 -13.71 10.13 7.53
CA SER A 147 -12.90 10.15 8.74
C SER A 147 -13.61 9.50 9.95
N LEU A 148 -14.13 8.27 9.77
CA LEU A 148 -14.93 7.52 10.75
C LEU A 148 -14.46 7.70 12.21
N TYR A 149 -13.24 7.27 12.54
CA TYR A 149 -12.75 7.31 13.92
C TYR A 149 -12.58 8.73 14.49
N PRO A 150 -11.93 9.68 13.80
CA PRO A 150 -11.94 11.09 14.21
C PRO A 150 -13.34 11.67 14.45
N SER A 151 -14.29 11.34 13.57
CA SER A 151 -15.68 11.81 13.69
C SER A 151 -16.37 11.19 14.90
N ILE A 152 -16.16 9.90 15.17
CA ILE A 152 -16.65 9.21 16.38
C ILE A 152 -16.06 9.85 17.64
N MET A 153 -14.75 10.09 17.68
CA MET A 153 -14.11 10.70 18.85
C MET A 153 -14.70 12.05 19.20
N LEU A 154 -14.91 12.89 18.19
CA LEU A 154 -15.47 14.23 18.38
C LEU A 154 -16.97 14.19 18.73
N GLN A 155 -17.73 13.27 18.13
CA GLN A 155 -19.18 13.22 18.31
C GLN A 155 -19.61 12.53 19.61
N PHE A 156 -18.82 11.58 20.10
CA PHE A 156 -19.12 10.76 21.28
C PHE A 156 -18.12 10.97 22.42
N ASP A 157 -17.36 12.07 22.37
CA ASP A 157 -16.35 12.47 23.36
C ASP A 157 -15.40 11.33 23.78
N CYS A 158 -14.97 10.51 22.81
CA CYS A 158 -14.04 9.41 23.05
C CYS A 158 -12.60 9.93 23.09
N PHE A 159 -12.25 10.55 24.20
CA PHE A 159 -10.93 11.15 24.46
C PHE A 159 -10.21 10.46 25.62
N PRO A 160 -8.87 10.58 25.69
CA PRO A 160 -8.12 9.96 26.77
C PRO A 160 -8.41 10.65 28.11
N VAL A 161 -8.79 9.87 29.12
CA VAL A 161 -9.20 10.40 30.44
C VAL A 161 -8.03 11.08 31.17
N SER A 162 -6.79 10.63 30.89
CA SER A 162 -5.57 11.20 31.48
C SER A 162 -5.24 12.60 30.94
N ASP A 163 -5.82 13.02 29.81
CA ASP A 163 -5.66 14.35 29.24
C ASP A 163 -6.58 15.39 29.91
N ARG A 164 -6.22 15.74 31.15
CA ARG A 164 -6.86 16.80 31.94
C ARG A 164 -6.87 18.18 31.26
N LEU A 165 -5.94 18.46 30.36
CA LEU A 165 -5.88 19.73 29.63
C LEU A 165 -6.72 19.73 28.35
N GLN A 166 -7.34 18.60 28.00
CA GLN A 166 -8.18 18.42 26.82
C GLN A 166 -7.45 18.76 25.51
N ILE A 167 -6.13 18.58 25.49
CA ILE A 167 -5.29 18.82 24.31
C ILE A 167 -5.75 17.96 23.14
N PHE A 168 -6.09 16.69 23.38
CA PHE A 168 -6.57 15.75 22.37
C PHE A 168 -7.76 16.31 21.62
N ARG A 169 -8.79 16.74 22.37
CA ARG A 169 -10.03 17.30 21.82
C ARG A 169 -9.78 18.57 21.02
N HIS A 170 -9.02 19.52 21.58
CA HIS A 170 -8.71 20.78 20.91
C HIS A 170 -7.89 20.56 19.65
N LEU A 171 -6.81 19.78 19.72
CA LEU A 171 -5.98 19.47 18.55
C LEU A 171 -6.79 18.77 17.47
N LEU A 172 -7.54 17.72 17.79
CA LEU A 172 -8.31 17.00 16.79
C LEU A 172 -9.34 17.90 16.09
N THR A 173 -9.98 18.79 16.85
CA THR A 173 -10.93 19.79 16.33
C THR A 173 -10.24 20.79 15.40
N ASP A 174 -9.14 21.40 15.85
CA ASP A 174 -8.42 22.42 15.10
C ASP A 174 -7.78 21.84 13.84
N LEU A 175 -7.15 20.67 13.93
CA LEU A 175 -6.54 20.00 12.79
C LEU A 175 -7.60 19.63 11.74
N ARG A 176 -8.78 19.17 12.16
CA ARG A 176 -9.91 18.92 11.25
C ARG A 176 -10.37 20.20 10.57
N LYS A 177 -10.51 21.30 11.31
CA LYS A 177 -10.86 22.61 10.76
C LYS A 177 -9.82 23.10 9.74
N PHE A 178 -8.54 23.08 10.09
CA PHE A 178 -7.45 23.47 9.19
C PHE A 178 -7.42 22.62 7.91
N ARG A 179 -7.68 21.32 8.01
CA ARG A 179 -7.78 20.44 6.84
C ARG A 179 -8.93 20.86 5.91
N LEU A 180 -10.10 21.21 6.45
CA LEU A 180 -11.24 21.67 5.66
C LEU A 180 -10.96 22.99 4.97
N GLU A 181 -10.35 23.95 5.68
CA GLU A 181 -9.93 25.23 5.12
C GLU A 181 -8.89 25.05 4.00
N ALA A 182 -7.91 24.16 4.21
CA ALA A 182 -6.90 23.84 3.20
C ALA A 182 -7.53 23.21 1.95
N LYS A 183 -8.48 22.27 2.12
CA LYS A 183 -9.25 21.70 0.99
C LYS A 183 -10.02 22.77 0.23
N ALA A 184 -10.67 23.71 0.93
CA ALA A 184 -11.41 24.78 0.28
C ALA A 184 -10.48 25.73 -0.50
N LYS A 185 -9.36 26.13 0.10
CA LYS A 185 -8.32 26.94 -0.57
C LYS A 185 -7.73 26.21 -1.77
N MET A 186 -7.47 24.91 -1.67
CA MET A 186 -6.93 24.09 -2.76
C MET A 186 -7.87 24.10 -3.97
N ARG A 187 -9.19 23.94 -3.75
CA ARG A 187 -10.21 24.01 -4.81
C ARG A 187 -10.30 25.39 -5.46
N ALA A 188 -10.01 26.46 -4.71
CA ALA A 188 -10.04 27.84 -5.19
C ALA A 188 -8.71 28.30 -5.82
N ALA A 189 -7.61 27.58 -5.58
CA ALA A 189 -6.28 27.96 -6.05
C ALA A 189 -6.20 27.84 -7.57
N LYS A 190 -5.64 28.87 -8.22
CA LYS A 190 -5.47 28.93 -9.69
C LYS A 190 -4.07 28.51 -10.12
N GLU A 191 -3.07 28.76 -9.28
CA GLU A 191 -1.69 28.42 -9.57
C GLU A 191 -1.39 26.95 -9.24
N PRO A 192 -0.80 26.18 -10.18
CA PRO A 192 -0.45 24.77 -9.93
C PRO A 192 0.52 24.55 -8.77
N ALA A 193 1.34 25.55 -8.43
CA ALA A 193 2.23 25.47 -7.27
C ALA A 193 1.45 25.54 -5.95
N ASP A 194 0.48 26.45 -5.84
CA ASP A 194 -0.35 26.61 -4.64
C ASP A 194 -1.28 25.41 -4.45
N GLN A 195 -1.85 24.89 -5.53
CA GLN A 195 -2.64 23.66 -5.50
C GLN A 195 -1.82 22.50 -4.91
N ARG A 196 -0.60 22.27 -5.40
CA ARG A 196 0.30 21.22 -4.89
C ARG A 196 0.67 21.42 -3.42
N HIS A 197 0.97 22.66 -3.01
CA HIS A 197 1.28 22.97 -1.62
C HIS A 197 0.08 22.70 -0.70
N LEU A 198 -1.12 23.14 -1.08
CA LEU A 198 -2.34 22.96 -0.29
C LEU A 198 -2.80 21.50 -0.28
N GLU A 199 -2.54 20.75 -1.36
CA GLU A 199 -2.75 19.30 -1.42
C GLU A 199 -1.83 18.57 -0.43
N ALA A 200 -0.54 18.91 -0.41
CA ALA A 200 0.41 18.38 0.56
C ALA A 200 0.01 18.73 2.01
N PHE A 201 -0.46 19.96 2.24
CA PHE A 201 -0.95 20.44 3.53
C PHE A 201 -2.17 19.62 3.99
N GLN A 202 -3.24 19.54 3.18
CA GLN A 202 -4.45 18.79 3.57
C GLN A 202 -4.19 17.29 3.75
N ASN A 203 -3.28 16.70 2.96
CA ASN A 203 -2.94 15.28 3.08
C ASN A 203 -2.18 15.00 4.37
N THR A 204 -1.27 15.91 4.74
CA THR A 204 -0.58 15.89 6.04
C THR A 204 -1.57 15.84 7.20
N PHE A 205 -2.57 16.75 7.21
CA PHE A 205 -3.60 16.73 8.24
C PHE A 205 -4.47 15.48 8.17
N LYS A 206 -4.81 14.96 6.98
CA LYS A 206 -5.55 13.69 6.84
C LYS A 206 -4.85 12.57 7.59
N ILE A 207 -3.56 12.38 7.32
CA ILE A 207 -2.73 11.33 7.94
C ILE A 207 -2.65 11.55 9.46
N LEU A 208 -2.39 12.78 9.88
CA LEU A 208 -2.27 13.11 11.30
C LEU A 208 -3.58 12.89 12.06
N ILE A 209 -4.70 13.39 11.55
CA ILE A 209 -6.04 13.23 12.13
C ILE A 209 -6.38 11.74 12.29
N ASN A 210 -6.16 10.93 11.25
CA ASN A 210 -6.40 9.49 11.33
C ASN A 210 -5.49 8.79 12.35
N SER A 211 -4.33 9.38 12.67
CA SER A 211 -3.39 8.83 13.65
C SER A 211 -3.76 9.10 15.11
N PHE A 212 -4.72 9.99 15.39
CA PHE A 212 -5.22 10.18 16.76
C PHE A 212 -5.88 8.90 17.31
N TYR A 213 -6.52 8.11 16.45
CA TYR A 213 -6.99 6.77 16.83
C TYR A 213 -5.84 5.85 17.19
N GLY A 214 -4.83 5.78 16.33
CA GLY A 214 -3.64 4.97 16.59
C GLY A 214 -2.89 5.39 17.85
N TYR A 215 -2.97 6.67 18.24
CA TYR A 215 -2.41 7.18 19.49
C TYR A 215 -3.11 6.63 20.72
N LEU A 216 -4.44 6.47 20.72
CA LEU A 216 -5.17 5.90 21.86
C LEU A 216 -4.69 4.48 22.21
N GLY A 217 -4.32 3.68 21.20
CA GLY A 217 -3.75 2.33 21.39
C GLY A 217 -2.22 2.27 21.51
N PHE A 218 -1.54 3.41 21.63
CA PHE A 218 -0.08 3.45 21.59
C PHE A 218 0.53 3.35 23.00
N ALA A 219 1.00 2.16 23.38
CA ALA A 219 1.57 1.86 24.70
C ALA A 219 2.69 2.81 25.19
N GLN A 220 3.45 3.43 24.29
CA GLN A 220 4.52 4.38 24.65
C GLN A 220 4.03 5.83 24.71
N GLY A 221 2.74 6.08 24.53
CA GLY A 221 2.11 7.39 24.69
C GLY A 221 1.63 7.58 26.12
N HIS A 222 2.05 8.67 26.77
CA HIS A 222 1.63 8.96 28.15
C HIS A 222 0.12 9.17 28.28
N PHE A 223 -0.51 9.69 27.22
CA PHE A 223 -1.95 9.96 27.16
C PHE A 223 -2.69 8.94 26.30
N ALA A 224 -2.10 7.77 26.03
CA ALA A 224 -2.83 6.68 25.39
C ALA A 224 -3.90 6.13 26.35
N ASP A 225 -5.00 5.64 25.78
CA ASP A 225 -6.19 5.19 26.50
C ASP A 225 -6.84 4.05 25.68
N PHE A 226 -6.51 2.82 26.07
CA PHE A 226 -6.96 1.61 25.36
C PHE A 226 -8.48 1.41 25.47
N ASP A 227 -9.09 1.87 26.56
CA ASP A 227 -10.55 1.83 26.72
C ASP A 227 -11.22 2.82 25.77
N ALA A 228 -10.67 4.03 25.61
CA ALA A 228 -11.13 4.98 24.60
C ALA A 228 -10.95 4.41 23.18
N ALA A 229 -9.83 3.75 22.89
CA ALA A 229 -9.61 3.07 21.60
C ALA A 229 -10.68 2.00 21.34
N ALA A 230 -10.99 1.18 22.35
CA ALA A 230 -12.01 0.13 22.26
C ALA A 230 -13.43 0.71 22.08
N ARG A 231 -13.77 1.82 22.76
CA ARG A 231 -15.04 2.52 22.57
C ARG A 231 -15.19 3.05 21.14
N VAL A 232 -14.12 3.65 20.59
CA VAL A 232 -14.12 4.16 19.21
C VAL A 232 -14.40 3.04 18.21
N THR A 233 -13.73 1.88 18.35
CA THR A 233 -13.96 0.76 17.43
C THR A 233 -15.32 0.12 17.62
N GLN A 234 -15.81 0.00 18.85
CA GLN A 234 -17.16 -0.51 19.12
C GLN A 234 -18.22 0.33 18.43
N ILE A 235 -18.21 1.66 18.62
CA ILE A 235 -19.14 2.58 17.94
C ILE A 235 -18.99 2.48 16.42
N GLY A 236 -17.76 2.36 15.92
CA GLY A 236 -17.50 2.17 14.48
C GLY A 236 -18.13 0.89 13.93
N ARG A 237 -17.95 -0.25 14.62
CA ARG A 237 -18.57 -1.53 14.25
C ARG A 237 -20.09 -1.43 14.25
N ASP A 238 -20.68 -0.80 15.28
CA ASP A 238 -22.14 -0.68 15.42
C ASP A 238 -22.74 0.21 14.32
N LEU A 239 -22.07 1.32 13.98
CA LEU A 239 -22.48 2.18 12.87
C LEU A 239 -22.43 1.45 11.52
N LEU A 240 -21.34 0.73 11.23
CA LEU A 240 -21.22 -0.03 9.98
C LEU A 240 -22.26 -1.13 9.88
N LYS A 241 -22.50 -1.88 10.97
CA LYS A 241 -23.58 -2.89 11.01
C LYS A 241 -24.95 -2.24 10.78
N LYS A 242 -25.22 -1.07 11.36
CA LYS A 242 -26.45 -0.31 11.09
C LYS A 242 -26.57 0.05 9.61
N MET A 243 -25.50 0.55 8.99
CA MET A 243 -25.46 0.92 7.58
C MET A 243 -25.68 -0.29 6.66
N ILE A 244 -25.00 -1.40 6.92
CA ILE A 244 -25.14 -2.67 6.17
C ILE A 244 -26.58 -3.16 6.23
N ASN A 245 -27.17 -3.20 7.44
CA ASN A 245 -28.56 -3.62 7.62
C ASN A 245 -29.54 -2.70 6.89
N TRP A 246 -29.29 -1.39 6.90
CA TRP A 246 -30.13 -0.43 6.18
C TRP A 246 -30.02 -0.62 4.66
N LEU A 247 -28.80 -0.73 4.12
CA LEU A 247 -28.55 -0.95 2.69
C LEU A 247 -29.24 -2.22 2.19
N ASN A 248 -29.06 -3.34 2.89
CA ASN A 248 -29.70 -4.61 2.55
C ASN A 248 -31.24 -4.52 2.59
N LYS A 249 -31.82 -3.82 3.58
CA LYS A 249 -33.27 -3.60 3.66
C LYS A 249 -33.83 -2.77 2.49
N HIS A 250 -33.01 -1.92 1.88
CA HIS A 250 -33.40 -1.09 0.73
C HIS A 250 -32.98 -1.72 -0.61
N GLY A 251 -32.67 -3.02 -0.62
CA GLY A 251 -32.41 -3.79 -1.84
C GLY A 251 -30.99 -3.67 -2.39
N ALA A 252 -30.10 -2.93 -1.73
CA ALA A 252 -28.68 -2.97 -2.06
C ALA A 252 -28.10 -4.32 -1.62
N LYS A 253 -27.10 -4.83 -2.35
CA LYS A 253 -26.38 -6.06 -1.99
C LYS A 253 -24.99 -5.69 -1.51
N VAL A 254 -24.79 -5.72 -0.20
CA VAL A 254 -23.45 -5.49 0.38
C VAL A 254 -22.53 -6.65 -0.01
N ILE A 255 -21.31 -6.31 -0.45
CA ILE A 255 -20.28 -7.26 -0.90
C ILE A 255 -19.25 -7.46 0.20
N GLU A 256 -18.66 -6.37 0.69
CA GLU A 256 -17.55 -6.38 1.64
C GLU A 256 -17.54 -5.08 2.44
N VAL A 257 -17.08 -5.15 3.68
CA VAL A 257 -16.77 -3.98 4.52
C VAL A 257 -15.30 -4.01 4.90
N ASP A 258 -14.62 -2.87 4.76
CA ASP A 258 -13.21 -2.71 5.13
C ASP A 258 -13.04 -1.45 5.99
N THR A 259 -13.10 -1.63 7.31
CA THR A 259 -12.82 -0.65 8.37
C THR A 259 -13.76 0.56 8.41
N ASP A 260 -13.81 1.36 7.36
CA ASP A 260 -14.61 2.58 7.21
C ASP A 260 -15.34 2.68 5.86
N GLY A 261 -15.08 1.73 4.94
CA GLY A 261 -15.73 1.65 3.64
C GLY A 261 -16.65 0.43 3.48
N ILE A 262 -17.77 0.60 2.77
CA ILE A 262 -18.70 -0.47 2.39
C ILE A 262 -18.79 -0.55 0.88
N TYR A 263 -18.48 -1.72 0.30
CA TYR A 263 -18.72 -2.02 -1.10
C TYR A 263 -20.07 -2.70 -1.26
N PHE A 264 -20.89 -2.22 -2.20
CA PHE A 264 -22.22 -2.76 -2.44
C PHE A 264 -22.66 -2.61 -3.90
N VAL A 265 -23.59 -3.44 -4.34
CA VAL A 265 -24.33 -3.24 -5.59
C VAL A 265 -25.64 -2.50 -5.25
N PRO A 266 -25.93 -1.33 -5.85
CA PRO A 266 -27.17 -0.62 -5.60
C PRO A 266 -28.37 -1.38 -6.21
N PRO A 267 -29.58 -1.15 -5.71
CA PRO A 267 -30.80 -1.72 -6.27
C PRO A 267 -31.11 -1.13 -7.67
N ASP A 268 -31.64 -1.94 -8.58
CA ASP A 268 -31.87 -1.56 -9.99
C ASP A 268 -32.84 -0.38 -10.20
N LYS A 269 -33.70 -0.07 -9.20
CA LYS A 269 -34.84 0.83 -9.34
C LYS A 269 -34.80 2.07 -8.43
N ILE A 270 -33.77 2.23 -7.60
CA ILE A 270 -33.66 3.39 -6.69
C ILE A 270 -32.58 4.32 -7.23
N ASP A 271 -32.86 5.62 -7.25
CA ASP A 271 -31.86 6.63 -7.53
C ASP A 271 -30.76 6.57 -6.45
N ILE A 272 -29.50 6.56 -6.88
CA ILE A 272 -28.35 6.48 -5.98
C ILE A 272 -28.30 7.69 -5.02
N ASP A 273 -28.77 8.86 -5.46
CA ASP A 273 -28.87 10.06 -4.63
C ASP A 273 -29.95 9.93 -3.56
N GLU A 274 -31.05 9.24 -3.87
CA GLU A 274 -32.10 8.94 -2.91
C GLU A 274 -31.60 7.92 -1.86
N LEU A 275 -30.88 6.89 -2.30
CA LEU A 275 -30.26 5.91 -1.42
C LEU A 275 -29.24 6.56 -0.48
N HIS A 276 -28.39 7.46 -1.00
CA HIS A 276 -27.43 8.24 -0.22
C HIS A 276 -28.14 9.09 0.84
N LYS A 277 -29.14 9.90 0.43
CA LYS A 277 -29.90 10.75 1.35
C LYS A 277 -30.65 9.94 2.40
N GLY A 278 -31.17 8.78 2.04
CA GLY A 278 -31.83 7.85 2.96
C GLY A 278 -30.86 7.34 4.02
N LEU A 279 -29.70 6.83 3.61
CA LEU A 279 -28.70 6.31 4.52
C LEU A 279 -28.11 7.40 5.42
N ALA A 280 -27.85 8.59 4.87
CA ALA A 280 -27.30 9.72 5.62
C ALA A 280 -28.24 10.18 6.75
N LYS A 281 -29.56 10.06 6.58
CA LYS A 281 -30.55 10.39 7.63
C LYS A 281 -30.51 9.44 8.82
N GLU A 282 -30.04 8.20 8.62
CA GLU A 282 -29.91 7.22 9.69
C GLU A 282 -28.69 7.45 10.59
N LEU A 283 -27.75 8.27 10.13
CA LEU A 283 -26.49 8.48 10.84
C LEU A 283 -26.63 9.59 11.88
N PRO A 284 -25.93 9.45 13.02
CA PRO A 284 -25.85 10.53 14.00
C PRO A 284 -25.30 11.81 13.37
N LYS A 285 -25.76 12.97 13.85
CA LYS A 285 -25.17 14.26 13.47
C LYS A 285 -23.66 14.22 13.64
N GLY A 286 -22.90 14.79 12.70
CA GLY A 286 -21.44 14.80 12.74
C GLY A 286 -20.76 13.59 12.10
N ILE A 287 -21.50 12.51 11.81
CA ILE A 287 -21.06 11.38 11.00
C ILE A 287 -21.59 11.59 9.58
N TYR A 288 -20.70 11.58 8.59
CA TYR A 288 -21.03 11.84 7.19
C TYR A 288 -20.55 10.70 6.32
N ILE A 289 -21.31 10.42 5.28
CA ILE A 289 -20.97 9.41 4.27
C ILE A 289 -20.87 10.04 2.90
N GLU A 290 -19.98 9.48 2.09
CA GLU A 290 -19.81 9.83 0.69
C GLU A 290 -19.93 8.55 -0.14
N PHE A 291 -20.70 8.63 -1.23
CA PHE A 291 -20.61 7.63 -2.31
C PHE A 291 -19.59 8.17 -3.30
N ASP A 292 -18.34 7.79 -3.10
CA ASP A 292 -17.18 8.48 -3.70
C ASP A 292 -16.62 7.78 -4.95
N GLU A 293 -16.81 6.46 -5.06
CA GLU A 293 -16.28 5.67 -6.17
C GLU A 293 -17.31 4.67 -6.73
N GLN A 294 -17.32 4.54 -8.06
CA GLN A 294 -18.08 3.54 -8.80
C GLN A 294 -17.13 2.70 -9.65
N PHE A 295 -17.35 1.39 -9.64
CA PHE A 295 -16.57 0.39 -10.35
C PHE A 295 -17.45 -0.43 -11.29
N GLU A 296 -16.93 -0.75 -12.47
CA GLU A 296 -17.61 -1.63 -13.42
C GLU A 296 -17.85 -3.01 -12.80
N ALA A 297 -16.83 -3.50 -12.08
CA ALA A 297 -16.90 -4.76 -11.37
C ALA A 297 -15.95 -4.78 -10.16
N MET A 298 -16.24 -5.68 -9.22
CA MET A 298 -15.38 -6.07 -8.11
C MET A 298 -15.24 -7.59 -8.12
N PHE A 299 -14.00 -8.08 -7.99
CA PHE A 299 -13.73 -9.47 -7.64
C PHE A 299 -13.38 -9.53 -6.15
N SER A 300 -14.32 -10.03 -5.33
CA SER A 300 -14.09 -10.26 -3.90
C SER A 300 -13.74 -11.72 -3.64
N TYR A 301 -12.64 -11.95 -2.92
CA TYR A 301 -12.09 -13.29 -2.67
C TYR A 301 -12.04 -13.64 -1.18
N LYS A 302 -11.50 -12.74 -0.36
CA LYS A 302 -11.45 -12.84 1.10
C LYS A 302 -11.44 -11.44 1.67
N ALA A 303 -11.84 -11.28 2.93
CA ALA A 303 -11.70 -10.02 3.66
C ALA A 303 -10.32 -9.37 3.40
N LYS A 304 -10.31 -8.09 2.98
CA LYS A 304 -9.14 -7.28 2.59
C LYS A 304 -8.37 -7.78 1.37
N ASN A 305 -8.93 -8.70 0.59
CA ASN A 305 -8.31 -9.27 -0.61
C ASN A 305 -9.34 -9.29 -1.75
N TYR A 306 -9.36 -8.18 -2.50
CA TYR A 306 -10.28 -7.94 -3.60
C TYR A 306 -9.61 -7.16 -4.72
N ALA A 307 -10.21 -7.18 -5.91
CA ALA A 307 -9.81 -6.37 -7.04
C ALA A 307 -11.00 -5.54 -7.55
N LEU A 308 -10.74 -4.30 -7.94
CA LEU A 308 -11.74 -3.35 -8.45
C LEU A 308 -11.38 -3.00 -9.89
N LEU A 309 -12.37 -3.00 -10.77
CA LEU A 309 -12.24 -2.58 -12.16
C LEU A 309 -12.89 -1.21 -12.31
N ALA A 310 -12.06 -0.18 -12.47
CA ALA A 310 -12.53 1.18 -12.69
C ALA A 310 -13.15 1.34 -14.09
N THR A 311 -13.99 2.37 -14.28
CA THR A 311 -14.66 2.68 -15.56
C THR A 311 -13.70 2.96 -16.72
N GLY A 312 -12.43 3.29 -16.43
CA GLY A 312 -11.37 3.42 -17.45
C GLY A 312 -10.73 2.09 -17.87
N GLY A 313 -11.15 0.96 -17.27
CA GLY A 313 -10.54 -0.34 -17.46
C GLY A 313 -9.28 -0.58 -16.61
N ASP A 314 -8.94 0.32 -15.70
CA ASP A 314 -7.82 0.13 -14.76
C ASP A 314 -8.19 -0.84 -13.64
N LEU A 315 -7.25 -1.71 -13.29
CA LEU A 315 -7.42 -2.72 -12.25
C LEU A 315 -6.72 -2.28 -10.96
N ILE A 316 -7.48 -2.18 -9.87
CA ILE A 316 -6.97 -1.84 -8.55
C ILE A 316 -7.03 -3.08 -7.67
N ILE A 317 -5.88 -3.67 -7.34
CA ILE A 317 -5.80 -4.84 -6.46
C ILE A 317 -5.48 -4.42 -5.03
N LYS A 318 -6.32 -4.85 -4.08
CA LYS A 318 -6.14 -4.71 -2.64
C LYS A 318 -5.87 -6.07 -2.01
N GLY A 319 -5.02 -6.08 -0.98
CA GLY A 319 -4.66 -7.31 -0.26
C GLY A 319 -3.41 -8.04 -0.77
N GLY A 320 -2.73 -8.70 0.16
CA GLY A 320 -1.48 -9.42 -0.13
C GLY A 320 -1.68 -10.75 -0.85
N ALA A 321 -2.88 -11.36 -0.76
CA ALA A 321 -3.14 -12.65 -1.41
C ALA A 321 -3.20 -12.53 -2.93
N LEU A 322 -3.70 -11.40 -3.44
CA LEU A 322 -3.80 -11.09 -4.87
C LEU A 322 -2.58 -10.30 -5.39
N LYS A 323 -1.88 -9.55 -4.52
CA LYS A 323 -0.71 -8.73 -4.88
C LYS A 323 0.56 -9.18 -4.14
N SER A 324 0.99 -10.41 -4.38
CA SER A 324 2.20 -10.95 -3.72
C SER A 324 3.48 -10.37 -4.33
N ARG A 325 4.27 -9.66 -3.51
CA ARG A 325 5.62 -9.16 -3.88
C ARG A 325 6.63 -10.28 -4.10
N GLY A 326 6.35 -11.49 -3.60
CA GLY A 326 7.24 -12.65 -3.75
C GLY A 326 7.15 -13.36 -5.11
N LEU A 327 6.24 -12.92 -5.99
CA LEU A 327 6.07 -13.43 -7.34
C LEU A 327 6.95 -12.64 -8.34
N GLU A 328 7.54 -13.36 -9.29
CA GLU A 328 8.19 -12.78 -10.46
C GLU A 328 7.24 -11.85 -11.22
N LYS A 329 7.79 -10.86 -11.94
CA LYS A 329 6.97 -9.84 -12.61
C LYS A 329 5.98 -10.46 -13.61
N PHE A 330 6.38 -11.44 -14.40
CA PHE A 330 5.49 -12.09 -15.35
C PHE A 330 4.28 -12.76 -14.67
N GLN A 331 4.45 -13.36 -13.49
CA GLN A 331 3.36 -13.97 -12.74
C GLN A 331 2.36 -12.93 -12.22
N ARG A 332 2.86 -11.76 -11.79
CA ARG A 332 2.01 -10.64 -11.36
C ARG A 332 1.18 -10.09 -12.51
N VAL A 333 1.83 -9.84 -13.66
CA VAL A 333 1.13 -9.38 -14.87
C VAL A 333 0.11 -10.42 -15.33
N PHE A 334 0.47 -11.70 -15.35
CA PHE A 334 -0.48 -12.77 -15.70
C PHE A 334 -1.70 -12.78 -14.77
N LEU A 335 -1.49 -12.69 -13.46
CA LEU A 335 -2.57 -12.69 -12.48
C LEU A 335 -3.49 -11.47 -12.62
N GLU A 336 -2.92 -10.29 -12.85
CA GLU A 336 -3.68 -9.06 -13.14
C GLU A 336 -4.57 -9.24 -14.38
N GLU A 337 -4.03 -9.75 -15.48
CA GLU A 337 -4.81 -9.99 -16.71
C GLU A 337 -5.87 -11.09 -16.54
N VAL A 338 -5.57 -12.16 -15.81
CA VAL A 338 -6.56 -13.21 -15.49
C VAL A 338 -7.73 -12.64 -14.69
N ILE A 339 -7.44 -11.88 -13.63
CA ILE A 339 -8.49 -11.23 -12.82
C ILE A 339 -9.34 -10.30 -13.71
N LYS A 340 -8.69 -9.54 -14.59
CA LYS A 340 -9.37 -8.62 -15.51
C LYS A 340 -10.28 -9.36 -16.49
N LEU A 341 -9.85 -10.49 -17.06
CA LEU A 341 -10.66 -11.34 -17.94
C LEU A 341 -11.86 -11.93 -17.19
N ILE A 342 -11.65 -12.42 -15.97
CA ILE A 342 -12.72 -12.93 -15.10
C ILE A 342 -13.77 -11.85 -14.84
N MET A 343 -13.35 -10.64 -14.47
CA MET A 343 -14.25 -9.52 -14.18
C MET A 343 -15.00 -9.03 -15.43
N LYS A 344 -14.42 -9.21 -16.62
CA LYS A 344 -15.05 -8.91 -17.92
C LYS A 344 -15.92 -10.07 -18.45
N GLY A 345 -16.07 -11.15 -17.69
CA GLY A 345 -16.88 -12.30 -18.10
C GLY A 345 -16.29 -13.11 -19.26
N LYS A 346 -14.96 -13.09 -19.43
CA LYS A 346 -14.24 -13.83 -20.49
C LYS A 346 -13.25 -14.88 -19.95
N PRO A 347 -13.67 -15.80 -19.08
CA PRO A 347 -12.77 -16.80 -18.51
C PRO A 347 -12.18 -17.77 -19.56
N GLU A 348 -12.86 -17.97 -20.68
CA GLU A 348 -12.39 -18.80 -21.80
C GLU A 348 -11.08 -18.28 -22.41
N ALA A 349 -10.88 -16.96 -22.44
CA ALA A 349 -9.67 -16.33 -22.98
C ALA A 349 -8.42 -16.55 -22.10
N ILE A 350 -8.57 -17.09 -20.89
CA ILE A 350 -7.44 -17.39 -20.00
C ILE A 350 -6.51 -18.46 -20.61
N VAL A 351 -7.07 -19.41 -21.36
CA VAL A 351 -6.30 -20.46 -22.03
C VAL A 351 -5.39 -19.87 -23.11
N ASP A 352 -5.92 -18.93 -23.88
CA ASP A 352 -5.17 -18.20 -24.90
C ASP A 352 -4.08 -17.32 -24.26
N LEU A 353 -4.43 -16.59 -23.19
CA LEU A 353 -3.48 -15.77 -22.43
C LEU A 353 -2.32 -16.62 -21.88
N ARG A 354 -2.61 -17.79 -21.32
CA ARG A 354 -1.58 -18.73 -20.82
C ARG A 354 -0.67 -19.18 -21.95
N SER A 355 -1.24 -19.51 -23.11
CA SER A 355 -0.50 -19.95 -24.29
C SER A 355 0.38 -18.83 -24.86
N GLU A 356 -0.10 -17.58 -24.85
CA GLU A 356 0.68 -16.40 -25.22
C GLU A 356 1.88 -16.20 -24.29
N PHE A 357 1.66 -16.29 -22.97
CA PHE A 357 2.72 -16.16 -21.97
C PHE A 357 3.77 -17.27 -22.13
N GLU A 358 3.35 -18.53 -22.31
CA GLU A 358 4.28 -19.62 -22.59
C GLU A 358 5.09 -19.35 -23.86
N LYS A 359 4.43 -18.94 -24.95
CA LYS A 359 5.10 -18.62 -26.21
C LYS A 359 6.18 -17.55 -26.00
N LYS A 360 5.88 -16.47 -25.28
CA LYS A 360 6.82 -15.38 -24.98
C LYS A 360 8.00 -15.81 -24.11
N ILE A 361 7.78 -16.74 -23.18
CA ILE A 361 8.86 -17.33 -22.37
C ILE A 361 9.75 -18.23 -23.25
N ARG A 362 9.16 -19.12 -24.05
CA ARG A 362 9.89 -20.07 -24.91
C ARG A 362 10.64 -19.40 -26.05
N SER A 363 10.04 -18.40 -26.69
CA SER A 363 10.68 -17.60 -27.73
C SER A 363 11.72 -16.64 -27.18
N ARG A 364 11.84 -16.52 -25.85
CA ARG A 364 12.72 -15.57 -25.16
C ARG A 364 12.46 -14.12 -25.59
N GLU A 365 11.21 -13.79 -25.91
CA GLU A 365 10.82 -12.43 -26.33
C GLU A 365 11.02 -11.41 -25.19
N TRP A 366 10.75 -11.82 -23.95
CA TRP A 366 10.90 -10.94 -22.79
C TRP A 366 12.34 -10.73 -22.35
N LYS A 367 12.62 -9.52 -21.87
CA LYS A 367 13.83 -9.18 -21.12
C LYS A 367 13.83 -9.89 -19.76
N ILE A 368 15.00 -10.07 -19.17
CA ILE A 368 15.17 -10.77 -17.89
C ILE A 368 14.38 -10.13 -16.74
N ASN A 369 14.08 -8.83 -16.81
CA ASN A 369 13.28 -8.12 -15.81
C ASN A 369 11.86 -8.69 -15.63
N MET A 370 11.33 -9.42 -16.61
CA MET A 370 10.04 -10.11 -16.50
C MET A 370 10.15 -11.39 -15.66
N LEU A 371 11.30 -12.06 -15.73
CA LEU A 371 11.54 -13.40 -15.15
C LEU A 371 12.34 -13.36 -13.85
N MET A 372 13.07 -12.28 -13.60
CA MET A 372 13.84 -12.13 -12.37
C MET A 372 12.92 -11.95 -11.17
N LYS A 373 13.42 -12.38 -10.02
CA LYS A 373 12.83 -12.20 -8.71
C LYS A 373 13.69 -11.27 -7.87
N THR A 374 13.04 -10.43 -7.07
CA THR A 374 13.71 -9.54 -6.12
C THR A 374 13.25 -9.86 -4.71
N ASP A 375 14.17 -10.30 -3.86
CA ASP A 375 13.91 -10.59 -2.45
C ASP A 375 14.66 -9.61 -1.55
N THR A 376 14.00 -9.18 -0.47
CA THR A 376 14.63 -8.35 0.58
C THR A 376 15.19 -9.22 1.69
N LEU A 377 16.47 -9.03 2.03
CA LEU A 377 17.11 -9.69 3.15
C LEU A 377 16.50 -9.22 4.47
N GLN A 378 15.93 -10.12 5.27
CA GLN A 378 15.29 -9.79 6.55
C GLN A 378 16.23 -9.92 7.75
N ASP A 379 17.30 -10.69 7.59
CA ASP A 379 18.28 -11.03 8.61
C ASP A 379 19.67 -10.71 8.07
N SER A 380 20.65 -10.52 8.95
CA SER A 380 22.05 -10.44 8.54
C SER A 380 22.52 -11.78 7.97
N LEU A 381 23.60 -11.77 7.20
CA LEU A 381 24.16 -12.97 6.60
C LEU A 381 24.66 -13.96 7.66
N GLU A 382 25.20 -13.47 8.78
CA GLU A 382 25.63 -14.29 9.91
C GLU A 382 24.44 -14.99 10.58
N LYS A 383 23.37 -14.24 10.85
CA LYS A 383 22.14 -14.77 11.46
C LYS A 383 21.47 -15.79 10.55
N TYR A 384 21.48 -15.55 9.24
CA TYR A 384 21.02 -16.52 8.25
C TYR A 384 21.85 -17.81 8.31
N ARG A 385 23.18 -17.74 8.29
CA ARG A 385 24.07 -18.92 8.41
C ARG A 385 23.79 -19.71 9.69
N ALA A 386 23.63 -19.03 10.82
CA ALA A 386 23.29 -19.66 12.09
C ALA A 386 21.94 -20.39 12.04
N LYS A 387 20.92 -19.80 11.40
CA LYS A 387 19.60 -20.43 11.22
C LYS A 387 19.66 -21.67 10.31
N ILE A 388 20.47 -21.65 9.26
CA ILE A 388 20.69 -22.85 8.42
C ILE A 388 21.39 -23.94 9.23
N ALA A 389 22.46 -23.61 9.95
CA ALA A 389 23.20 -24.57 10.78
C ALA A 389 22.33 -25.19 11.87
N GLY A 390 21.43 -24.40 12.47
CA GLY A 390 20.46 -24.86 13.45
C GLY A 390 19.21 -25.52 12.87
N SER A 391 19.13 -25.74 11.55
CA SER A 391 17.94 -26.29 10.85
C SER A 391 16.63 -25.50 11.10
N VAL A 392 16.74 -24.22 11.47
CA VAL A 392 15.59 -23.33 11.70
C VAL A 392 15.04 -22.77 10.39
N ARG A 393 15.85 -22.78 9.32
CA ARG A 393 15.49 -22.22 8.01
C ARG A 393 16.10 -23.05 6.88
N ASN A 394 15.42 -23.08 5.73
CA ASN A 394 15.95 -23.64 4.49
C ASN A 394 16.81 -22.62 3.72
N ARG A 395 17.71 -23.12 2.87
CA ARG A 395 18.52 -22.28 1.99
C ARG A 395 17.66 -21.45 1.04
N ALA A 396 18.06 -20.21 0.82
CA ALA A 396 17.34 -19.25 -0.02
C ALA A 396 18.30 -18.61 -1.04
N ALA A 397 17.91 -18.62 -2.31
CA ALA A 397 18.70 -18.11 -3.44
C ALA A 397 19.31 -16.72 -3.18
N ALA A 398 18.50 -15.78 -2.69
CA ALA A 398 18.94 -14.42 -2.39
C ALA A 398 20.10 -14.37 -1.38
N TYR A 399 20.04 -15.19 -0.32
CA TYR A 399 21.09 -15.23 0.70
C TYR A 399 22.34 -15.96 0.22
N GLU A 400 22.18 -17.07 -0.51
CA GLU A 400 23.33 -17.79 -1.10
C GLU A 400 24.10 -16.90 -2.10
N LEU A 401 23.38 -16.15 -2.94
CA LEU A 401 23.98 -15.17 -3.85
C LEU A 401 24.63 -14.00 -3.11
N ALA A 402 24.00 -13.48 -2.06
CA ALA A 402 24.57 -12.42 -1.25
C ALA A 402 25.90 -12.87 -0.61
N LEU A 403 25.94 -14.09 -0.06
CA LEU A 403 27.14 -14.70 0.50
C LEU A 403 28.23 -14.91 -0.57
N ALA A 404 27.87 -15.42 -1.74
CA ALA A 404 28.81 -15.67 -2.84
C ALA A 404 29.40 -14.39 -3.44
N SER A 405 28.67 -13.27 -3.39
CA SER A 405 29.12 -11.99 -3.97
C SER A 405 30.29 -11.34 -3.23
N GLY A 406 30.53 -11.72 -1.97
CA GLY A 406 31.51 -11.06 -1.10
C GLY A 406 31.16 -9.61 -0.70
N ARG A 407 29.97 -9.10 -1.07
CA ARG A 407 29.52 -7.74 -0.71
C ARG A 407 28.94 -7.70 0.70
N PRO A 408 29.13 -6.59 1.44
CA PRO A 408 28.62 -6.44 2.80
C PRO A 408 27.12 -6.08 2.82
N TYR A 409 26.27 -7.01 2.38
CA TYR A 409 24.82 -6.83 2.41
C TYR A 409 24.26 -6.77 3.84
N LYS A 410 23.26 -5.93 4.05
CA LYS A 410 22.58 -5.68 5.33
C LYS A 410 21.10 -6.07 5.28
N PRO A 411 20.46 -6.28 6.44
CA PRO A 411 18.99 -6.38 6.50
C PRO A 411 18.34 -5.15 5.85
N GLY A 412 17.37 -5.38 4.98
CA GLY A 412 16.73 -4.37 4.14
C GLY A 412 17.25 -4.32 2.71
N ASP A 413 18.45 -4.84 2.42
CA ASP A 413 18.99 -4.86 1.06
C ASP A 413 18.19 -5.82 0.17
N GLN A 414 18.11 -5.47 -1.11
CA GLN A 414 17.39 -6.25 -2.12
C GLN A 414 18.37 -7.01 -3.03
N ILE A 415 18.07 -8.29 -3.27
CA ILE A 415 18.81 -9.14 -4.19
C ILE A 415 17.89 -9.50 -5.35
N SER A 416 18.27 -9.09 -6.56
CA SER A 416 17.57 -9.47 -7.79
C SER A 416 18.31 -10.60 -8.50
N TYR A 417 17.62 -11.70 -8.78
CA TYR A 417 18.19 -12.92 -9.35
C TYR A 417 17.23 -13.63 -10.31
N TYR A 418 17.79 -14.50 -11.15
CA TYR A 418 17.04 -15.37 -12.06
C TYR A 418 17.58 -16.80 -11.97
N ILE A 419 16.84 -17.77 -12.49
CA ILE A 419 17.23 -19.18 -12.49
C ILE A 419 17.83 -19.53 -13.85
N LYS A 420 19.09 -19.95 -13.86
CA LYS A 420 19.79 -20.38 -15.07
C LYS A 420 19.54 -21.85 -15.39
N SER A 421 19.71 -22.20 -16.65
CA SER A 421 19.71 -23.59 -17.11
C SER A 421 20.94 -24.31 -16.58
N THR A 422 20.76 -25.51 -16.04
CA THR A 422 21.85 -26.34 -15.53
C THR A 422 21.81 -27.72 -16.21
N PRO A 423 22.96 -28.36 -16.49
CA PRO A 423 23.01 -29.68 -17.12
C PRO A 423 22.28 -30.77 -16.32
N LYS A 424 22.22 -30.62 -15.00
CA LYS A 424 21.47 -31.46 -14.08
C LYS A 424 20.45 -30.61 -13.35
N LYS A 425 19.28 -31.18 -13.01
CA LYS A 425 18.27 -30.50 -12.20
C LYS A 425 18.81 -30.31 -10.78
N VAL A 426 19.07 -29.05 -10.40
CA VAL A 426 19.54 -28.67 -9.07
C VAL A 426 18.47 -27.81 -8.38
N PRO A 427 18.52 -27.68 -7.04
CA PRO A 427 17.66 -26.75 -6.32
C PRO A 427 17.79 -25.31 -6.86
N ALA A 428 16.69 -24.56 -6.83
CA ALA A 428 16.65 -23.20 -7.39
C ALA A 428 17.71 -22.27 -6.77
N TYR A 429 18.08 -22.45 -5.49
CA TYR A 429 19.12 -21.64 -4.85
C TYR A 429 20.54 -21.91 -5.40
N GLU A 430 20.80 -23.08 -6.00
CA GLU A 430 22.08 -23.42 -6.65
C GLU A 430 22.11 -22.97 -8.12
N ALA A 431 20.96 -22.99 -8.79
CA ALA A 431 20.81 -22.49 -10.15
C ALA A 431 20.57 -20.97 -10.21
N ALA A 432 20.50 -20.27 -9.07
CA ALA A 432 20.27 -18.85 -9.05
C ALA A 432 21.51 -18.07 -9.54
N ARG A 433 21.29 -16.98 -10.25
CA ARG A 433 22.33 -16.05 -10.70
C ARG A 433 21.86 -14.61 -10.53
N LEU A 434 22.77 -13.70 -10.18
CA LEU A 434 22.43 -12.29 -10.02
C LEU A 434 21.93 -11.72 -11.35
N ALA A 435 20.83 -10.95 -11.31
CA ALA A 435 20.27 -10.31 -12.50
C ALA A 435 21.26 -9.34 -13.16
N SER A 436 22.19 -8.75 -12.38
CA SER A 436 23.27 -7.89 -12.89
C SER A 436 24.33 -8.64 -13.71
N GLU A 437 24.36 -9.97 -13.63
CA GLU A 437 25.28 -10.81 -14.40
C GLU A 437 24.62 -11.41 -15.64
N PHE A 438 23.35 -11.12 -15.87
CA PHE A 438 22.63 -11.58 -17.05
C PHE A 438 23.26 -11.01 -18.33
N ASP A 439 23.49 -11.88 -19.30
CA ASP A 439 24.02 -11.50 -20.62
C ASP A 439 22.89 -11.63 -21.68
N PRO A 440 22.37 -10.51 -22.21
CA PRO A 440 21.34 -10.54 -23.25
C PRO A 440 21.76 -11.22 -24.55
N GLN A 441 23.07 -11.28 -24.86
CA GLN A 441 23.59 -11.94 -26.06
C GLN A 441 23.77 -13.44 -25.86
N ASN A 442 24.06 -13.87 -24.64
CA ASN A 442 24.23 -15.27 -24.27
C ASN A 442 23.27 -15.67 -23.15
N ARG A 443 21.99 -15.81 -23.53
CA ARG A 443 20.86 -16.06 -22.64
C ARG A 443 20.89 -17.46 -22.04
N ASP A 444 21.11 -17.54 -20.73
CA ASP A 444 21.22 -18.77 -19.97
C ASP A 444 20.01 -19.05 -19.04
N GLU A 445 18.92 -18.28 -19.11
CA GLU A 445 17.75 -18.49 -18.26
C GLU A 445 17.07 -19.86 -18.51
N ASN A 446 16.51 -20.43 -17.46
CA ASN A 446 15.82 -21.73 -17.49
C ASN A 446 14.36 -21.56 -17.91
N VAL A 447 14.11 -21.67 -19.22
CA VAL A 447 12.78 -21.55 -19.83
C VAL A 447 11.76 -22.49 -19.17
N ASP A 448 12.11 -23.77 -19.00
CA ASP A 448 11.16 -24.77 -18.46
C ASP A 448 10.84 -24.52 -16.99
N TYR A 449 11.78 -23.98 -16.20
CA TYR A 449 11.49 -23.54 -14.84
C TYR A 449 10.40 -22.45 -14.81
N TYR A 450 10.48 -21.47 -15.72
CA TYR A 450 9.51 -20.38 -15.77
C TYR A 450 8.16 -20.80 -16.34
N VAL A 451 8.12 -21.73 -17.31
CA VAL A 451 6.87 -22.34 -17.77
C VAL A 451 6.22 -23.16 -16.65
N ALA A 452 6.99 -23.96 -15.91
CA ALA A 452 6.46 -24.70 -14.76
C ALA A 452 5.91 -23.75 -13.68
N LYS A 453 6.54 -22.59 -13.46
CA LYS A 453 6.03 -21.53 -12.58
C LYS A 453 4.72 -20.93 -13.07
N LEU A 454 4.54 -20.77 -14.38
CA LEU A 454 3.27 -20.34 -14.97
C LEU A 454 2.17 -21.39 -14.72
N ASP A 455 2.49 -22.68 -14.89
CA ASP A 455 1.55 -23.77 -14.68
C ASP A 455 1.15 -23.93 -13.21
N GLU A 456 2.11 -23.82 -12.29
CA GLU A 456 1.85 -23.76 -10.84
C GLU A 456 0.91 -22.61 -10.50
N LEU A 457 1.09 -21.45 -11.13
CA LEU A 457 0.24 -20.29 -10.92
C LEU A 457 -1.18 -20.54 -11.43
N VAL A 458 -1.34 -21.04 -12.64
CA VAL A 458 -2.65 -21.38 -13.21
C VAL A 458 -3.36 -22.42 -12.35
N LYS A 459 -2.66 -23.46 -11.88
CA LYS A 459 -3.23 -24.47 -10.98
C LYS A 459 -3.66 -23.88 -9.64
N LYS A 460 -2.82 -23.02 -9.04
CA LYS A 460 -3.11 -22.37 -7.77
C LYS A 460 -4.32 -21.45 -7.86
N PHE A 461 -4.46 -20.74 -8.98
CA PHE A 461 -5.52 -19.76 -9.21
C PHE A 461 -6.71 -20.31 -10.03
N GLY A 462 -6.68 -21.58 -10.45
CA GLY A 462 -7.81 -22.28 -11.04
C GLY A 462 -8.98 -22.46 -10.06
N GLY A 463 -8.73 -22.40 -8.75
CA GLY A 463 -9.81 -22.30 -7.75
C GLY A 463 -10.52 -20.95 -7.79
N ILE A 464 -9.81 -19.86 -8.13
CA ILE A 464 -10.36 -18.51 -8.21
C ILE A 464 -11.29 -18.36 -9.42
N THR A 465 -10.97 -18.96 -10.56
CA THR A 465 -11.91 -19.02 -11.70
C THR A 465 -13.18 -19.79 -11.35
N ALA A 466 -13.07 -20.89 -10.60
CA ALA A 466 -14.23 -21.64 -10.12
C ALA A 466 -15.09 -20.80 -9.14
N THR A 467 -14.48 -20.08 -8.21
CA THR A 467 -15.20 -19.17 -7.28
C THR A 467 -15.87 -18.02 -8.03
N ALA A 468 -15.22 -17.45 -9.04
CA ALA A 468 -15.82 -16.41 -9.88
C ALA A 468 -17.03 -16.90 -10.69
N SER A 469 -17.01 -18.17 -11.13
CA SER A 469 -18.12 -18.79 -11.87
C SER A 469 -19.30 -19.24 -10.99
N ALA A 470 -19.14 -19.26 -9.66
CA ALA A 470 -20.15 -19.70 -8.71
C ALA A 470 -20.31 -18.67 -7.57
N PRO A 471 -20.95 -17.52 -7.86
CA PRO A 471 -21.15 -16.47 -6.86
C PRO A 471 -21.91 -17.01 -5.65
N LYS A 472 -21.36 -16.80 -4.45
CA LYS A 472 -22.01 -17.18 -3.19
C LYS A 472 -22.25 -15.92 -2.37
N GLN A 473 -23.51 -15.65 -2.10
CA GLN A 473 -23.91 -14.66 -1.11
C GLN A 473 -23.99 -15.37 0.25
N GLU A 474 -23.18 -14.90 1.20
CA GLU A 474 -23.22 -15.40 2.56
C GLU A 474 -24.39 -14.71 3.27
N ILE A 475 -25.37 -15.50 3.70
CA ILE A 475 -26.49 -14.99 4.49
C ILE A 475 -25.99 -14.83 5.92
N LEU A 476 -26.05 -13.60 6.44
CA LEU A 476 -25.86 -13.31 7.86
C LEU A 476 -26.79 -14.21 8.68
N ALA A 477 -26.23 -15.19 9.40
CA ALA A 477 -26.90 -15.77 10.54
C ALA A 477 -26.87 -14.71 11.65
N LEU A 478 -27.96 -13.95 11.77
CA LEU A 478 -28.17 -12.93 12.80
C LEU A 478 -28.28 -13.55 14.19
#